data_AF-A6QKP6-F1
#
_entry.id   AF-A6QKP6-F1
#
_cell.length_a   1.000
_cell.length_b   1.000
_cell.length_c   1.000
_cell.angle_alpha   90.00
_cell.angle_beta   90.00
_cell.angle_gamma   90.00
#
_symmetry.space_group_name_H-M   'P 1'
#
loop_
_entity.id
_entity.type
_entity.pdbx_description
1 polymer ?
#
loop_
_entity_poly.entity_id
_entity_poly.type
_entity_poly.pdbx_seq_one_letter_code
_entity_poly.pdbx_strand_id
1 'polypeptide(L)'
;MTKTTIIIGGKFKGHKIKLVPSPHTKATSSLVKEALFNTLGASVQNKIFLDLFAGNGSYGFEALSRDAKQAYFVDASLKSFQTLKKNHQKIKTGFRTKHYFLWSFYSSFKKIPKKPT
;
A
#
# COMPACT_ATOMS: atom_id res chain seq x y z
N MET A 1 17.53 -15.98 -0.64
CA MET A 1 17.01 -15.01 0.35
C MET A 1 15.72 -14.38 -0.15
N THR A 2 14.71 -14.16 0.71
CA THR A 2 13.47 -13.45 0.32
C THR A 2 13.77 -11.96 0.21
N LYS A 3 13.58 -11.35 -0.96
CA LYS A 3 13.79 -9.90 -1.14
C LYS A 3 12.71 -9.10 -0.41
N THR A 4 13.11 -8.01 0.25
CA THR A 4 12.24 -7.11 1.02
C THR A 4 12.52 -5.66 0.68
N THR A 5 11.50 -4.80 0.83
CA THR A 5 11.64 -3.34 0.96
C THR A 5 11.24 -2.91 2.38
N ILE A 6 11.39 -1.63 2.72
CA ILE A 6 11.05 -1.09 4.04
C ILE A 6 10.03 0.06 3.94
N ILE A 7 9.28 0.28 5.00
CA ILE A 7 8.59 1.55 5.25
C ILE A 7 9.66 2.59 5.61
N ILE A 8 9.62 3.75 4.95
CA ILE A 8 10.69 4.76 4.96
C ILE A 8 10.44 5.82 6.04
N GLY A 9 9.18 6.24 6.22
CA GLY A 9 8.80 7.28 7.17
C GLY A 9 7.53 6.96 7.95
N GLY A 10 7.18 7.87 8.85
CA GLY A 10 5.99 7.76 9.70
C GLY A 10 6.14 6.74 10.84
N LYS A 11 5.01 6.39 11.45
CA LYS A 11 4.91 5.59 12.69
C LYS A 11 5.53 4.19 12.60
N PHE A 12 5.61 3.63 11.41
CA PHE A 12 6.07 2.26 11.18
C PHE A 12 7.35 2.21 10.34
N LYS A 13 8.13 3.30 10.32
CA LYS A 13 9.45 3.36 9.71
C LYS A 13 10.30 2.13 10.10
N GLY A 14 11.01 1.58 9.11
CA GLY A 14 11.88 0.41 9.26
C GLY A 14 11.18 -0.95 9.16
N HIS A 15 9.84 -1.01 9.15
CA HIS A 15 9.13 -2.28 8.97
C HIS A 15 9.41 -2.89 7.59
N LYS A 16 9.76 -4.17 7.57
CA LYS A 16 10.08 -4.92 6.35
C LYS A 16 8.80 -5.40 5.65
N ILE A 17 8.76 -5.19 4.33
CA ILE A 17 7.69 -5.59 3.43
C ILE A 17 8.27 -6.60 2.45
N LYS A 18 7.70 -7.81 2.39
CA LYS A 18 8.14 -8.83 1.43
C LYS A 18 7.74 -8.42 0.02
N LEU A 19 8.67 -8.55 -0.94
CA LEU A 19 8.36 -8.32 -2.34
C LEU A 19 7.54 -9.49 -2.92
N VAL A 20 6.79 -9.22 -3.97
CA VAL A 20 6.09 -10.26 -4.72
C VAL A 20 7.15 -11.13 -5.40
N PRO A 21 7.11 -12.48 -5.22
CA PRO A 21 8.06 -13.37 -5.87
C PRO A 21 7.69 -13.50 -7.35
N SER A 22 8.22 -12.59 -8.18
CA SER A 22 8.07 -12.61 -9.62
C SER A 22 9.35 -12.13 -10.30
N PRO A 23 9.81 -12.80 -11.38
CA PRO A 23 10.97 -12.36 -12.15
C PRO A 23 10.70 -11.10 -12.98
N HIS A 24 9.43 -10.78 -13.24
CA HIS A 24 9.02 -9.65 -14.10
C HIS A 24 8.72 -8.37 -13.31
N THR A 25 8.61 -8.42 -11.99
CA THR A 25 8.34 -7.23 -11.18
C THR A 25 9.65 -6.54 -10.80
N LYS A 26 9.95 -5.41 -11.46
CA LYS A 26 10.93 -4.45 -10.95
C LYS A 26 10.36 -3.82 -9.68
N ALA A 27 11.05 -3.99 -8.56
CA ALA A 27 10.71 -3.26 -7.36
C ALA A 27 11.07 -1.79 -7.54
N THR A 28 10.13 -0.89 -7.27
CA THR A 28 10.42 0.55 -7.23
C THR A 28 11.46 0.84 -6.16
N SER A 29 12.43 1.71 -6.47
CA SER A 29 13.47 2.06 -5.51
C SER A 29 12.88 2.78 -4.30
N SER A 30 13.54 2.64 -3.15
CA SER A 30 13.18 3.38 -1.95
C SER A 30 13.21 4.89 -2.21
N LEU A 31 14.16 5.37 -3.01
CA LEU A 31 14.29 6.78 -3.38
C LEU A 31 13.06 7.34 -4.09
N VAL A 32 12.49 6.61 -5.05
CA VAL A 32 11.28 7.07 -5.77
C VAL A 32 10.07 7.12 -4.83
N LYS A 33 9.93 6.12 -3.96
CA LYS A 33 8.86 6.12 -2.96
C LYS A 33 9.04 7.26 -1.95
N GLU A 34 10.25 7.49 -1.48
CA GLU A 34 10.57 8.59 -0.57
C GLU A 34 10.28 9.95 -1.21
N ALA A 35 10.74 10.17 -2.45
CA ALA A 35 10.47 11.38 -3.21
C ALA A 35 8.95 11.64 -3.33
N LEU A 36 8.16 10.62 -3.71
CA LEU A 36 6.70 10.76 -3.80
C LEU A 36 6.09 11.22 -2.47
N PHE A 37 6.41 10.56 -1.36
CA PHE A 37 5.81 10.92 -0.07
C PHE A 37 6.35 12.22 0.52
N ASN A 38 7.55 12.63 0.14
CA ASN A 38 8.07 13.95 0.46
C ASN A 38 7.33 15.04 -0.33
N THR A 39 7.02 14.80 -1.61
CA THR A 39 6.17 15.69 -2.42
C THR A 39 4.75 15.77 -1.89
N LEU A 40 4.14 14.64 -1.52
CA LEU A 40 2.79 14.63 -0.94
C LEU A 40 2.75 15.30 0.44
N GLY A 41 3.80 15.13 1.25
CA GLY A 41 3.91 15.73 2.57
C GLY A 41 2.69 15.49 3.46
N ALA A 42 2.19 16.55 4.09
CA ALA A 42 1.01 16.50 4.97
C ALA A 42 -0.31 16.20 4.24
N SER A 43 -0.36 16.28 2.90
CA SER A 43 -1.60 16.04 2.14
C SER A 43 -2.14 14.61 2.28
N VAL A 44 -1.29 13.66 2.68
CA VAL A 44 -1.69 12.26 2.90
C VAL A 44 -2.40 12.05 4.26
N GLN A 45 -2.18 12.94 5.22
CA GLN A 45 -2.68 12.78 6.58
C GLN A 45 -4.22 12.85 6.62
N ASN A 46 -4.82 11.93 7.37
CA ASN A 46 -6.26 11.78 7.53
C ASN A 46 -7.03 11.61 6.20
N LYS A 47 -6.35 11.25 5.09
CA LYS A 47 -6.97 10.97 3.80
C LYS A 47 -7.17 9.48 3.56
N ILE A 48 -8.04 9.18 2.60
CA ILE A 48 -8.19 7.84 2.05
C ILE A 48 -7.19 7.70 0.91
N PHE A 49 -6.26 6.75 1.04
CA PHE A 49 -5.28 6.42 0.02
C PHE A 49 -5.79 5.27 -0.85
N LEU A 50 -5.64 5.36 -2.16
CA LEU A 50 -6.04 4.32 -3.11
C LEU A 50 -4.82 3.90 -3.93
N ASP A 51 -4.41 2.65 -3.74
CA ASP A 51 -3.28 2.04 -4.43
C ASP A 51 -3.80 1.04 -5.46
N LEU A 52 -3.89 1.46 -6.73
CA LEU A 52 -4.54 0.71 -7.81
C LEU A 52 -3.70 -0.43 -8.40
N PHE A 53 -2.41 -0.45 -8.08
CA PHE A 53 -1.45 -1.48 -8.51
C PHE A 53 -0.59 -1.89 -7.32
N ALA A 54 -1.29 -2.32 -6.26
CA ALA A 54 -0.74 -2.42 -4.92
C ALA A 54 0.50 -3.33 -4.82
N GLY A 55 0.57 -4.40 -5.61
CA GLY A 55 1.67 -5.35 -5.58
C GLY A 55 1.85 -5.93 -4.18
N ASN A 56 2.96 -5.58 -3.54
CA ASN A 56 3.28 -5.97 -2.16
C ASN A 56 2.70 -5.05 -1.08
N GLY A 57 2.07 -3.94 -1.45
CA GLY A 57 1.45 -2.95 -0.58
C GLY A 57 2.37 -1.81 -0.12
N SER A 58 3.60 -1.71 -0.64
CA SER A 58 4.60 -0.78 -0.10
C SER A 58 4.19 0.68 -0.08
N TYR A 59 3.40 1.17 -1.04
CA TYR A 59 2.93 2.55 -1.08
C TYR A 59 1.76 2.76 -0.12
N GLY A 60 0.73 1.92 -0.16
CA GLY A 60 -0.37 2.04 0.79
C GLY A 60 0.06 1.89 2.26
N PHE A 61 1.03 1.02 2.57
CA PHE A 61 1.58 0.93 3.94
C PHE A 61 2.40 2.16 4.33
N GLU A 62 3.15 2.76 3.40
CA GLU A 62 3.85 4.03 3.63
C GLU A 62 2.87 5.18 3.91
N ALA A 63 1.78 5.26 3.14
CA ALA A 63 0.72 6.23 3.35
C ALA A 63 0.09 6.09 4.75
N LEU A 64 -0.25 4.85 5.14
CA LEU A 64 -0.79 4.56 6.47
C LEU A 64 0.20 4.86 7.60
N SER A 65 1.49 4.60 7.37
CA SER A 65 2.55 4.98 8.31
C SER A 65 2.62 6.49 8.51
N ARG A 66 2.31 7.27 7.47
CA ARG A 66 2.24 8.74 7.46
C ARG A 66 0.83 9.27 7.77
N ASP A 67 0.06 8.53 8.56
CA ASP A 67 -1.25 8.93 9.08
C ASP A 67 -2.38 9.06 8.06
N ALA A 68 -2.30 8.36 6.93
CA ALA A 68 -3.50 8.14 6.11
C ALA A 68 -4.59 7.46 6.96
N LYS A 69 -5.83 7.94 6.84
CA LYS A 69 -6.98 7.43 7.60
C LYS A 69 -7.29 5.98 7.24
N GLN A 70 -7.13 5.64 5.97
CA GLN A 70 -7.44 4.33 5.42
C GLN A 70 -6.72 4.14 4.09
N ALA A 71 -6.35 2.90 3.76
CA ALA A 71 -5.86 2.55 2.43
C ALA A 71 -6.71 1.47 1.77
N TYR A 72 -6.98 1.66 0.48
CA TYR A 72 -7.57 0.68 -0.42
C TYR A 72 -6.46 0.14 -1.32
N PHE A 73 -6.30 -1.17 -1.33
CA PHE A 73 -5.31 -1.85 -2.17
C PHE A 73 -6.03 -2.64 -3.24
N VAL A 74 -5.64 -2.44 -4.50
CA VAL A 74 -6.19 -3.13 -5.66
C VAL A 74 -5.05 -3.73 -6.46
N ASP A 75 -5.21 -4.98 -6.89
CA ASP A 75 -4.27 -5.62 -7.81
C ASP A 75 -4.99 -6.70 -8.63
N ALA A 76 -4.52 -6.95 -9.85
CA ALA A 76 -5.04 -8.00 -10.74
C ALA A 76 -4.31 -9.34 -10.58
N SER A 77 -3.18 -9.37 -9.89
CA SER A 77 -2.37 -10.56 -9.67
C SER A 77 -2.73 -11.22 -8.34
N LEU A 78 -3.10 -12.50 -8.41
CA LEU A 78 -3.36 -13.31 -7.22
C LEU A 78 -2.12 -13.42 -6.33
N LYS A 79 -0.92 -13.51 -6.92
CA LYS A 79 0.36 -13.56 -6.19
C LYS A 79 0.62 -12.27 -5.42
N SER A 80 0.34 -11.11 -6.03
CA SER A 80 0.41 -9.80 -5.37
C SER A 80 -0.56 -9.76 -4.19
N PHE A 81 -1.83 -10.10 -4.43
CA PHE A 81 -2.88 -10.09 -3.40
C PHE A 81 -2.53 -10.97 -2.18
N GLN A 82 -2.01 -12.18 -2.42
CA GLN A 82 -1.55 -13.07 -1.36
C GLN A 82 -0.34 -12.50 -0.59
N THR A 83 0.61 -11.88 -1.31
CA THR A 83 1.80 -11.26 -0.71
C THR A 83 1.42 -10.06 0.15
N LEU A 84 0.55 -9.19 -0.37
CA LEU A 84 -0.04 -8.05 0.33
C LEU A 84 -0.73 -8.50 1.63
N LYS A 85 -1.58 -9.53 1.58
CA LYS A 85 -2.24 -10.09 2.77
C LYS A 85 -1.23 -10.56 3.82
N LYS A 86 -0.19 -11.28 3.40
CA LYS A 86 0.89 -11.74 4.31
C LYS A 86 1.66 -10.57 4.92
N ASN A 87 1.93 -9.50 4.16
CA ASN A 87 2.58 -8.31 4.68
C ASN A 87 1.69 -7.57 5.69
N HIS A 88 0.41 -7.36 5.36
CA HIS A 88 -0.55 -6.74 6.27
C HIS A 88 -0.62 -7.48 7.62
N GLN A 89 -0.75 -8.81 7.60
CA GLN A 89 -0.78 -9.62 8.83
C GLN A 89 0.50 -9.48 9.67
N LYS A 90 1.67 -9.41 9.03
CA LYS A 90 2.96 -9.26 9.73
C LYS A 90 3.13 -7.89 10.35
N ILE A 91 2.54 -6.87 9.74
CA ILE A 91 2.80 -5.47 10.09
C ILE A 91 2.02 -5.03 11.35
N LYS A 92 1.08 -5.81 11.90
CA LYS A 92 0.42 -5.61 13.23
C LYS A 92 0.04 -4.15 13.61
N THR A 93 -0.34 -3.35 12.63
CA THR A 93 -0.46 -1.88 12.77
C THR A 93 -1.84 -1.36 13.19
N GLY A 94 -2.86 -2.22 13.29
CA GLY A 94 -4.24 -1.76 13.49
C GLY A 94 -4.79 -0.90 12.33
N PHE A 95 -4.14 -0.94 11.16
CA PHE A 95 -4.52 -0.11 10.03
C PHE A 95 -5.94 -0.41 9.53
N ARG A 96 -6.66 0.64 9.16
CA ARG A 96 -7.88 0.50 8.35
C ARG A 96 -7.46 0.23 6.92
N THR A 97 -7.63 -1.02 6.48
CA THR A 97 -7.29 -1.45 5.12
C THR A 97 -8.47 -2.17 4.48
N LYS A 98 -8.58 -2.07 3.16
CA LYS A 98 -9.46 -2.93 2.35
C LYS A 98 -8.68 -3.43 1.13
N HIS A 99 -8.71 -4.73 0.89
CA HIS A 99 -7.96 -5.36 -0.19
C HIS A 99 -8.94 -5.88 -1.23
N TYR A 100 -8.72 -5.54 -2.49
CA TYR A 100 -9.56 -5.95 -3.60
C TYR A 100 -8.73 -6.61 -4.70
N PHE A 101 -9.28 -7.66 -5.29
CA PHE A 101 -8.85 -8.10 -6.60
C PHE A 101 -9.51 -7.21 -7.67
N LEU A 102 -8.81 -6.90 -8.77
CA LEU A 102 -9.25 -5.91 -9.76
C LEU A 102 -10.72 -6.08 -10.19
N TRP A 103 -11.14 -7.31 -10.49
CA TRP A 103 -12.51 -7.58 -10.94
C TRP A 103 -13.55 -7.28 -9.84
N SER A 104 -13.24 -7.61 -8.58
CA SER A 104 -14.08 -7.29 -7.41
C SER A 104 -14.07 -5.80 -7.06
N PHE A 105 -13.01 -5.08 -7.44
CA PHE A 105 -12.88 -3.65 -7.19
C PHE A 105 -13.87 -2.84 -8.04
N TYR A 106 -14.05 -3.18 -9.32
CA TYR A 106 -14.94 -2.45 -10.23
C TYR A 106 -16.34 -2.29 -9.64
N SER A 107 -16.92 -3.38 -9.12
CA SER A 107 -18.24 -3.37 -8.46
C SER A 107 -18.25 -2.63 -7.12
N SER A 108 -17.09 -2.49 -6.47
CA SER A 108 -16.95 -1.87 -5.14
C SER A 108 -16.53 -0.40 -5.20
N PHE A 109 -16.12 0.12 -6.36
CA PHE A 109 -15.62 1.50 -6.52
C PHE A 109 -16.64 2.54 -6.04
N LYS A 110 -17.93 2.30 -6.30
CA LYS A 110 -19.04 3.17 -5.86
C LYS A 110 -19.15 3.30 -4.33
N LYS A 111 -18.53 2.39 -3.56
CA LYS A 111 -18.56 2.36 -2.09
C LYS A 111 -17.39 3.12 -1.45
N ILE A 112 -16.43 3.60 -2.24
CA ILE A 112 -15.32 4.41 -1.72
C ILE A 112 -15.89 5.79 -1.38
N PRO A 113 -15.68 6.30 -0.15
CA PRO A 113 -16.12 7.64 0.21
C PRO A 113 -15.53 8.66 -0.75
N LYS A 114 -16.40 9.43 -1.41
CA LYS A 114 -15.97 10.55 -2.25
C LYS A 114 -15.50 11.67 -1.34
N LYS A 115 -14.55 12.47 -1.81
CA LYS A 115 -14.16 13.70 -1.12
C LYS A 115 -15.45 14.52 -0.91
N PRO A 116 -15.74 15.00 0.31
CA PRO A 116 -16.83 15.95 0.47
C PRO A 116 -16.52 17.14 -0.44
N THR A 117 -17.48 17.46 -1.31
CA THR A 117 -17.49 18.67 -2.14
C THR A 117 -17.47 19.90 -1.26
#